data_AF-A0A1C2E6T8-F1
#
_entry.id   AF-A0A1C2E6T8-F1
#
_cell.length_a   1.000
_cell.length_b   1.000
_cell.length_c   1.000
_cell.angle_alpha   90.00
_cell.angle_beta   90.00
_cell.angle_gamma   90.00
#
_symmetry.space_group_name_H-M   'P 1'
#
loop_
_entity.id
_entity.type
_entity.pdbx_description
1 polymer ?
#
loop_
_entity_poly.entity_id
_entity_poly.type
_entity_poly.pdbx_seq_one_letter_code
_entity_poly.pdbx_strand_id
1 'polypeptide(L)'
;MSFLITITSVLTGMCDRAAMVGCAYELQLYMTTASGVEINRVQMLCPPNLTRSGKWSLEDLDQIICFQGVATQESAVVYRTSGGVYKMGELDLRKKKTSQVWFSKKRLENHRPRISEAVPQSGSAQMYAPLYLRRRSSIRFPFA
;
A
#
# COMPACT_ATOMS: atom_id res chain seq x y z
N MET A 1 11.47 -3.53 0.17
CA MET A 1 10.93 -2.70 1.27
C MET A 1 9.43 -2.76 1.14
N SER A 2 8.75 -3.22 2.18
CA SER A 2 7.30 -3.40 2.16
C SER A 2 6.60 -2.15 2.71
N PHE A 3 5.42 -1.87 2.17
CA PHE A 3 4.59 -0.73 2.53
C PHE A 3 3.23 -1.20 3.01
N LEU A 4 2.73 -0.53 4.04
CA LEU A 4 1.35 -0.67 4.50
C LEU A 4 0.58 0.57 4.08
N ILE A 5 -0.55 0.37 3.42
CA ILE A 5 -1.39 1.42 2.88
C ILE A 5 -2.76 1.30 3.55
N THR A 6 -3.17 2.29 4.33
CA THR A 6 -4.53 2.33 4.89
C THR A 6 -5.45 3.03 3.91
N ILE A 7 -6.60 2.41 3.63
CA ILE A 7 -7.53 2.88 2.61
C ILE A 7 -8.95 3.01 3.16
N THR A 8 -9.67 4.03 2.68
CA THR A 8 -11.09 4.25 2.94
C THR A 8 -11.87 3.93 1.68
N SER A 9 -12.97 3.19 1.80
CA SER A 9 -13.88 3.02 0.66
C SER A 9 -14.61 4.33 0.38
N VAL A 10 -14.55 4.81 -0.87
CA VAL A 10 -15.27 6.04 -1.27
C VAL A 10 -16.79 5.82 -1.28
N LEU A 11 -17.24 4.59 -1.55
CA LEU A 11 -18.66 4.25 -1.64
C LEU A 11 -19.33 4.08 -0.26
N THR A 12 -18.60 3.49 0.70
CA THR A 12 -19.18 3.11 2.01
C THR A 12 -18.62 3.92 3.18
N GLY A 13 -17.54 4.67 2.97
CA GLY A 13 -16.82 5.39 4.04
C GLY A 13 -16.07 4.47 5.02
N MET A 14 -16.05 3.15 4.79
CA MET A 14 -15.38 2.21 5.70
C MET A 14 -13.85 2.36 5.65
N CYS A 15 -13.22 2.49 6.83
CA CYS A 15 -11.78 2.73 7.01
C CYS A 15 -10.97 1.51 7.50
N ASP A 16 -11.60 0.34 7.69
CA ASP A 16 -10.96 -0.85 8.27
C ASP A 16 -10.19 -1.70 7.25
N ARG A 17 -9.61 -1.03 6.24
CA ARG A 17 -8.97 -1.69 5.11
C ARG A 17 -7.52 -1.25 5.00
N ALA A 18 -6.65 -2.23 4.79
CA ALA A 18 -5.25 -2.00 4.49
C ALA A 18 -4.79 -2.88 3.33
N ALA A 19 -3.87 -2.35 2.53
CA ALA A 19 -3.16 -3.09 1.50
C ALA A 19 -1.68 -3.16 1.87
N MET A 20 -1.07 -4.32 1.64
CA MET A 20 0.38 -4.49 1.74
C MET A 20 0.98 -4.54 0.35
N VAL A 21 2.08 -3.83 0.17
CA VAL A 21 2.78 -3.72 -1.11
C VAL A 21 4.25 -4.05 -0.91
N GLY A 22 4.85 -4.82 -1.83
CA GLY A 22 6.18 -5.42 -1.64
C GLY A 22 7.35 -4.50 -2.03
N CYS A 23 7.12 -3.53 -2.91
CA CYS A 23 8.16 -2.63 -3.38
C CYS A 23 7.67 -1.24 -3.80
N ALA A 24 8.62 -0.32 -4.01
CA ALA A 24 8.33 1.07 -4.35
C ALA A 24 7.65 1.23 -5.72
N TYR A 25 7.98 0.34 -6.67
CA TYR A 25 7.34 0.32 -7.99
C TYR A 25 5.87 -0.08 -7.88
N GLU A 26 5.57 -1.16 -7.15
CA GLU A 26 4.19 -1.57 -6.90
C GLU A 26 3.40 -0.49 -6.15
N LEU A 27 4.05 0.23 -5.21
CA LEU A 27 3.41 1.34 -4.53
C LEU A 27 3.06 2.45 -5.52
N GLN A 28 3.98 2.84 -6.39
CA GLN A 28 3.71 3.83 -7.45
C GLN A 28 2.55 3.39 -8.35
N LEU A 29 2.54 2.11 -8.75
CA LEU A 29 1.47 1.53 -9.55
C LEU A 29 0.14 1.62 -8.79
N TYR A 30 0.10 1.17 -7.54
CA TYR A 30 -1.08 1.20 -6.69
C TYR A 30 -1.65 2.62 -6.56
N MET A 31 -0.79 3.61 -6.29
CA MET A 31 -1.19 5.02 -6.18
C MET A 31 -1.75 5.59 -7.49
N THR A 32 -1.45 4.97 -8.64
CA THR A 32 -1.90 5.42 -9.96
C THR A 32 -3.17 4.70 -10.41
N THR A 33 -3.33 3.43 -10.03
CA THR A 33 -4.40 2.55 -10.54
C THR A 33 -5.53 2.32 -9.56
N ALA A 34 -5.33 2.54 -8.26
CA ALA A 34 -6.37 2.36 -7.26
C ALA A 34 -7.58 3.26 -7.55
N SER A 35 -8.78 2.67 -7.51
CA SER A 35 -10.05 3.33 -7.77
C SER A 35 -11.10 2.87 -6.76
N GLY A 36 -12.10 3.72 -6.50
CA GLY A 36 -13.14 3.47 -5.50
C GLY A 36 -12.64 3.49 -4.05
N VAL A 37 -11.37 3.85 -3.84
CA VAL A 37 -10.74 3.96 -2.52
C VAL A 37 -9.97 5.28 -2.41
N GLU A 38 -10.00 5.86 -1.22
CA GLU A 38 -9.14 6.94 -0.79
C GLU A 38 -7.97 6.34 -0.01
N ILE A 39 -6.76 6.83 -0.26
CA ILE A 39 -5.57 6.36 0.43
C ILE A 39 -5.25 7.36 1.55
N ASN A 40 -5.38 6.94 2.80
CA ASN A 40 -5.24 7.86 3.94
C ASN A 40 -3.78 8.00 4.39
N ARG A 41 -3.05 6.87 4.41
CA ARG A 41 -1.72 6.79 5.01
C ARG A 41 -0.91 5.72 4.32
N VAL A 42 0.37 5.99 4.13
CA VAL A 42 1.36 5.02 3.66
C VAL A 42 2.47 4.97 4.69
N GLN A 43 2.77 3.77 5.17
CA GLN A 43 3.82 3.50 6.13
C GLN A 43 4.81 2.51 5.55
N MET A 44 6.09 2.68 5.88
CA MET A 44 7.16 1.79 5.46
C MET A 44 7.54 0.87 6.62
N LEU A 45 7.58 -0.43 6.35
CA LEU A 45 8.12 -1.40 7.29
C LEU A 45 9.64 -1.39 7.20
N CYS A 46 10.29 -0.91 8.25
CA CYS A 46 11.73 -0.71 8.30
C CYS A 46 12.39 -1.83 9.12
N PRO A 47 13.27 -2.64 8.51
CA PRO A 47 13.95 -3.73 9.20
C PRO A 47 15.07 -3.24 10.14
N PRO A 48 15.43 -4.02 11.18
CA PRO A 48 16.47 -3.70 12.17
C PRO A 48 17.86 -3.37 11.63
N ASN A 49 18.19 -3.87 10.43
CA ASN A 49 19.47 -3.60 9.78
C ASN A 49 19.49 -2.22 9.10
N LEU A 50 18.32 -1.68 8.78
CA LEU A 50 18.14 -0.36 8.21
C LEU A 50 18.02 0.69 9.32
N THR A 51 17.31 0.33 10.39
CA THR A 51 17.04 1.19 11.54
C THR A 51 18.18 1.02 12.54
N ARG A 52 18.92 2.09 12.85
CA ARG A 52 20.00 2.05 13.86
C ARG A 52 19.53 1.68 15.28
N SER A 53 18.22 1.45 15.46
CA SER A 53 17.56 1.03 16.69
C SER A 53 17.63 -0.48 16.96
N GLY A 54 18.00 -1.30 15.97
CA GLY A 54 18.05 -2.76 16.12
C GLY A 54 16.67 -3.42 16.30
N LYS A 55 15.59 -2.72 15.96
CA LYS A 55 14.20 -3.22 16.03
C LYS A 55 13.45 -2.91 14.74
N TRP A 56 12.46 -3.72 14.43
CA TRP A 56 11.50 -3.40 13.37
C TRP A 56 10.71 -2.15 13.77
N SER A 57 10.55 -1.21 12.84
CA SER A 57 9.72 -0.03 13.02
C SER A 57 8.76 0.11 11.84
N LEU A 58 7.58 0.63 12.11
CA LEU A 58 6.62 1.05 11.10
C LEU A 58 6.60 2.57 11.09
N GLU A 59 7.14 3.16 10.03
CA GLU A 59 7.40 4.60 9.95
C GLU A 59 6.53 5.22 8.86
N ASP A 60 5.98 6.42 9.12
CA ASP A 60 5.23 7.13 8.09
C ASP A 60 6.13 7.50 6.93
N LEU A 61 5.68 7.17 5.72
CA LEU A 61 6.40 7.47 4.50
C LEU A 61 6.08 8.89 4.05
N ASP A 62 7.13 9.71 3.90
CA ASP A 62 6.99 11.09 3.43
C ASP A 62 7.28 11.21 1.94
N GLN A 63 8.30 10.49 1.44
CA GLN A 63 8.72 10.60 0.05
C GLN A 63 9.50 9.38 -0.44
N ILE A 64 9.34 9.05 -1.71
CA ILE A 64 10.22 8.12 -2.44
C ILE A 64 10.75 8.84 -3.68
N ILE A 65 12.07 8.88 -3.82
CA ILE A 65 12.76 9.43 -4.98
C ILE A 65 13.64 8.35 -5.59
N CYS A 66 13.43 8.08 -6.87
CA CYS A 66 14.33 7.24 -7.66
C CYS A 66 15.35 8.13 -8.37
N PHE A 67 16.62 7.77 -8.26
CA PHE A 67 17.73 8.40 -8.95
C PHE A 67 18.36 7.42 -9.94
N GLN A 68 18.69 7.92 -11.12
CA GLN A 68 19.40 7.16 -12.15
C GLN A 68 20.65 7.94 -12.57
N GLY A 69 21.79 7.26 -12.64
CA GLY A 69 23.03 7.84 -13.13
C GLY A 69 22.90 8.22 -14.61
N VAL A 70 23.40 9.40 -14.98
CA VAL A 70 23.39 9.82 -16.41
C VAL A 70 24.54 9.18 -17.17
N ALA A 71 25.70 9.04 -16.51
CA ALA A 71 26.90 8.44 -17.08
C ALA A 71 27.18 7.03 -16.53
N THR A 72 26.51 6.64 -15.44
CA THR A 72 26.63 5.32 -14.83
C THR A 72 25.30 4.59 -14.99
N GLN A 73 25.32 3.30 -15.30
CA GLN A 73 24.12 2.42 -15.30
C GLN A 73 23.62 2.13 -13.86
N GLU A 74 24.06 2.93 -12.88
CA GLU A 74 23.73 2.76 -11.47
C GLU A 74 22.43 3.50 -11.16
N SER A 75 21.66 2.95 -10.22
CA SER A 75 20.48 3.61 -9.69
C SER A 75 20.47 3.56 -8.17
N ALA A 76 19.75 4.49 -7.56
CA ALA A 76 19.48 4.47 -6.15
C ALA A 76 18.07 4.98 -5.86
N VAL A 77 17.38 4.37 -4.90
CA VAL A 77 16.09 4.82 -4.39
C VAL A 77 16.28 5.35 -2.99
N VAL A 78 15.79 6.57 -2.74
CA VAL A 78 15.83 7.21 -1.44
C VAL A 78 14.41 7.26 -0.87
N TYR A 79 14.26 6.71 0.33
CA TYR A 79 13.05 6.72 1.13
C TYR A 79 13.22 7.75 2.24
N ARG A 80 12.33 8.73 2.29
CA ARG A 80 12.20 9.64 3.44
C ARG A 80 10.97 9.22 4.23
N THR A 81 11.16 9.08 5.53
CA THR A 81 10.14 8.72 6.49
C THR A 81 10.22 9.64 7.71
N SER A 82 9.20 9.57 8.56
CA SER A 82 9.18 10.22 9.87
C SER A 82 10.36 9.83 10.79
N GLY A 83 10.92 8.62 10.65
CA GLY A 83 12.03 8.14 11.48
C GLY A 83 13.41 8.40 10.87
N GLY A 84 13.51 8.57 9.55
CA GLY A 84 14.81 8.81 8.91
C GLY A 84 14.79 8.81 7.38
N VAL A 85 16.00 8.87 6.82
CA VAL A 85 16.25 8.81 5.38
C VAL A 85 17.09 7.59 5.06
N TYR A 86 16.61 6.77 4.14
CA TYR A 86 17.22 5.50 3.78
C TYR A 86 17.51 5.46 2.29
N LYS A 87 18.76 5.16 1.93
CA LYS A 87 19.20 4.99 0.54
C LYS A 87 19.35 3.50 0.24
N MET A 88 18.79 3.06 -0.88
CA MET A 88 19.03 1.75 -1.46
C MET A 88 19.68 1.90 -2.82
N GLY A 89 20.72 1.11 -3.09
CA GLY A 89 21.47 1.12 -4.35
C GLY A 89 22.79 1.87 -4.28
N GLU A 90 23.67 1.54 -5.23
CA GLU A 90 25.07 1.94 -5.20
C GLU A 90 25.33 3.32 -5.81
N LEU A 91 24.39 3.88 -6.57
CA LEU A 91 24.59 5.17 -7.26
C LEU A 91 25.08 6.25 -6.29
N ASP A 92 26.23 6.83 -6.59
CA ASP A 92 26.72 7.99 -5.86
C ASP A 92 25.85 9.20 -6.20
N LEU A 93 25.08 9.66 -5.21
CA LEU A 93 24.17 10.79 -5.36
C LEU A 93 24.90 12.13 -5.56
N ARG A 94 26.22 12.20 -5.44
CA ARG A 94 27.02 13.41 -5.74
C ARG A 94 27.31 13.56 -7.23
N LYS A 95 27.27 12.46 -7.99
CA LYS A 95 27.50 12.46 -9.43
C LYS A 95 26.26 12.94 -10.20
N LYS A 96 26.46 13.21 -11.49
CA LYS A 96 25.38 13.65 -12.40
C LYS A 96 24.32 12.55 -12.52
N LYS A 97 23.08 12.90 -12.19
CA LYS A 97 21.95 11.97 -12.10
C LYS A 97 20.64 12.64 -12.51
N THR A 98 19.68 11.85 -12.97
CA THR A 98 18.28 12.24 -13.07
C THR A 98 17.55 11.79 -11.81
N SER A 99 16.42 12.44 -11.51
CA SER A 99 15.60 12.10 -10.34
C SER A 99 14.13 12.09 -10.70
N GLN A 100 13.41 11.11 -10.20
CA GLN A 100 11.97 10.98 -10.35
C GLN A 100 11.32 10.75 -8.98
N VAL A 101 10.33 11.56 -8.64
CA VAL A 101 9.55 11.37 -7.42
C VAL A 101 8.47 10.33 -7.69
N TRP A 102 8.57 9.17 -7.06
CA TRP A 102 7.59 8.08 -7.18
C TRP A 102 6.44 8.23 -6.20
N PHE A 103 6.73 8.75 -5.00
CA PHE A 103 5.73 9.01 -3.97
C PHE A 103 6.07 10.28 -3.20
N SER A 104 5.05 11.05 -2.81
CA SER A 104 5.18 12.06 -1.77
C SER A 104 3.89 12.20 -0.99
N LYS A 105 3.99 12.39 0.33
CA LYS A 105 2.85 12.58 1.22
C LYS A 105 2.01 13.79 0.82
N LYS A 106 2.65 14.88 0.38
CA LYS A 106 1.94 16.04 -0.19
C LYS A 106 1.14 15.70 -1.44
N ARG A 107 1.64 14.81 -2.31
CA ARG A 107 0.89 14.36 -3.48
C ARG A 107 -0.29 13.50 -3.07
N LEU A 108 -0.13 12.70 -2.02
CA LEU A 108 -1.22 11.91 -1.44
C LEU A 108 -2.33 12.79 -0.85
N GLU A 109 -1.97 13.77 -0.03
CA GLU A 109 -2.93 14.71 0.60
C GLU A 109 -3.71 15.53 -0.44
N ASN A 110 -3.08 15.86 -1.56
CA ASN A 110 -3.73 16.57 -2.67
C ASN A 110 -4.44 15.63 -3.66
N HIS A 111 -4.29 14.31 -3.53
CA HIS A 111 -4.84 13.35 -4.48
C HIS A 111 -6.35 13.24 -4.29
N ARG A 112 -7.11 13.47 -5.37
CA ARG A 112 -8.56 13.21 -5.37
C ARG A 112 -8.81 11.75 -5.74
N PRO A 113 -9.52 10.98 -4.88
CA PRO A 113 -9.81 9.59 -5.18
C PRO A 113 -10.60 9.47 -6.50
N ARG A 114 -10.15 8.55 -7.36
CA ARG A 114 -10.89 8.21 -8.58
C ARG A 114 -12.12 7.40 -8.19
N ILE A 115 -13.30 7.98 -8.40
CA ILE A 115 -14.56 7.26 -8.29
C ILE A 115 -14.64 6.35 -9.52
N SER A 116 -14.60 5.03 -9.30
CA SER A 116 -14.94 4.08 -10.35
C SER A 116 -16.44 4.24 -10.66
N GLU A 117 -16.80 4.36 -11.94
CA GLU A 117 -18.21 4.26 -12.34
C GLU A 117 -18.80 2.99 -11.74
N ALA A 118 -19.93 3.13 -11.05
CA ALA A 118 -20.58 2.02 -10.38
C ALA A 118 -20.91 0.95 -11.42
N VAL A 119 -20.29 -0.22 -11.31
CA VAL A 119 -20.79 -1.40 -12.02
C VAL A 119 -22.23 -1.62 -11.53
N PRO A 120 -23.25 -1.62 -12.40
CA PRO A 120 -24.62 -1.94 -11.99
C PRO A 120 -24.59 -3.31 -11.31
N GLN A 121 -25.19 -3.41 -10.13
CA GLN A 121 -25.22 -4.62 -9.33
C GLN A 121 -25.65 -5.82 -10.19
N SER A 122 -24.69 -6.60 -10.68
CA SER A 122 -24.95 -7.90 -11.24
C SER A 122 -25.06 -8.88 -10.07
N GLY A 123 -26.11 -9.71 -10.15
CA GLY A 123 -26.72 -10.37 -9.00
C GLY A 123 -25.77 -11.14 -8.10
N SER A 124 -26.04 -11.04 -6.80
CA SER A 124 -25.68 -12.02 -5.77
C SER A 124 -24.32 -12.71 -5.96
N ALA A 125 -23.23 -12.00 -5.68
CA ALA A 125 -21.98 -12.65 -5.33
C ALA A 125 -22.19 -13.40 -4.00
N GLN A 126 -22.63 -14.66 -4.06
CA GLN A 126 -22.64 -15.57 -2.91
C GLN A 126 -21.18 -15.82 -2.51
N MET A 127 -20.70 -15.05 -1.53
CA MET A 127 -19.49 -15.45 -0.81
C MET A 127 -19.75 -16.76 -0.10
N TYR A 128 -18.76 -17.66 -0.11
CA TYR A 128 -18.85 -18.92 0.62
C TYR A 128 -19.12 -18.64 2.10
N ALA A 129 -20.19 -19.23 2.62
CA ALA A 129 -20.52 -19.14 4.03
C ALA A 129 -19.37 -19.77 4.86
N PRO A 130 -19.01 -19.17 6.01
CA PRO A 130 -17.98 -19.73 6.86
C PRO A 130 -18.35 -21.15 7.33
N LEU A 131 -17.41 -22.09 7.15
CA LEU A 131 -17.61 -23.52 7.42
C LEU A 131 -17.96 -23.86 8.87
N TYR A 132 -17.81 -22.91 9.81
CA TYR A 132 -18.11 -23.09 11.22
C TYR A 132 -19.58 -22.82 11.59
N LEU A 133 -20.40 -22.29 10.67
CA LEU A 133 -21.86 -22.18 10.87
C LEU A 133 -22.58 -23.44 10.39
N ARG A 134 -22.20 -24.61 10.90
CA ARG A 134 -23.02 -25.81 10.72
C ARG A 134 -24.22 -25.73 11.68
N ARG A 135 -25.31 -25.13 11.21
CA ARG A 135 -26.61 -25.16 11.91
C ARG A 135 -27.01 -26.64 12.04
N ARG A 136 -27.09 -27.18 13.26
CA ARG A 136 -27.72 -28.47 13.53
C ARG A 136 -29.16 -28.37 13.04
N SER A 137 -29.49 -29.05 11.94
CA SER A 137 -30.87 -29.30 11.57
C SER A 137 -31.49 -30.19 12.65
N SER A 138 -32.50 -29.67 13.33
CA SER A 138 -33.36 -30.47 14.20
C SER A 138 -34.09 -31.48 13.33
N ILE A 139 -33.71 -32.75 13.44
CA ILE A 139 -34.45 -33.88 12.88
C ILE A 139 -35.82 -33.89 13.57
N ARG A 140 -36.90 -33.66 12.81
CA ARG A 140 -38.26 -34.00 13.24
C ARG A 140 -38.48 -35.47 12.92
N PHE A 141 -38.74 -36.29 13.94
CA PHE A 141 -39.23 -37.65 13.77
C PHE A 141 -40.72 -37.62 13.39
N PRO A 142 -41.19 -38.45 12.44
CA PRO A 142 -42.61 -38.67 12.26
C PRO A 142 -43.09 -39.70 13.29
N PHE A 143 -44.08 -39.32 14.11
CA PHE A 143 -44.93 -40.30 14.79
C PHE A 143 -46.17 -40.50 13.91
N ALA A 144 -46.39 -41.76 13.51
CA ALA A 144 -47.69 -42.30 13.15
C ALA A 144 -48.39 -42.76 14.42
#